data_AF-C8P3Y4-F1
#
_entry.id   AF-C8P3Y4-F1
#
_cell.length_a   1.000
_cell.length_b   1.000
_cell.length_c   1.000
_cell.angle_alpha   90.00
_cell.angle_beta   90.00
_cell.angle_gamma   90.00
#
_symmetry.space_group_name_H-M   'P 1'
#
loop_
_entity.id
_entity.type
_entity.pdbx_description
1 polymer ?
#
loop_
_entity_poly.entity_id
_entity_poly.type
_entity_poly.pdbx_seq_one_letter_code
_entity_poly.pdbx_strand_id
1 'polypeptide(L)'
;MIHDKKHLKYTAIPNEEMYWERVNRSLGWLGDTKQEQHNKQEKLKNVVIGIAGTGGIGGQLAQRLVRMGVRNLKLADPDTFDISNMNRQMGADLQHIGKNKAEVVAEMTYSLNHDVNIDFHSFWRMRYEYKN
;
A
#
# COMPACT_ATOMS: atom_id res chain seq x y z
N MET A 1 -14.84 13.37 19.65
CA MET A 1 -14.74 13.55 18.19
C MET A 1 -15.30 12.31 17.52
N ILE A 2 -16.32 12.46 16.68
CA ILE A 2 -16.89 11.35 15.91
C ILE A 2 -15.86 11.05 14.80
N HIS A 3 -15.13 9.95 14.91
CA HIS A 3 -14.28 9.49 13.81
C HIS A 3 -15.19 9.11 12.65
N ASP A 4 -15.23 9.95 11.63
CA ASP A 4 -15.94 9.68 10.39
C ASP A 4 -15.33 8.41 9.76
N LYS A 5 -16.07 7.31 9.80
CA LYS A 5 -15.60 5.98 9.40
C LYS A 5 -15.60 5.91 7.88
N LYS A 6 -14.53 6.39 7.25
CA LYS A 6 -14.35 6.28 5.81
C LYS A 6 -13.76 4.93 5.43
N HIS A 7 -14.45 4.26 4.51
CA HIS A 7 -13.93 3.15 3.73
C HIS A 7 -13.90 3.61 2.28
N LEU A 8 -12.69 3.75 1.74
CA LEU A 8 -12.47 4.21 0.38
C LEU A 8 -11.54 3.22 -0.30
N LYS A 9 -11.66 3.17 -1.63
CA LYS A 9 -10.96 2.18 -2.45
C LYS A 9 -10.40 2.85 -3.70
N TYR A 10 -9.11 2.61 -3.94
CA TYR A 10 -8.48 2.81 -5.24
C TYR A 10 -8.52 1.49 -6.02
N THR A 11 -8.92 1.58 -7.29
CA THR A 11 -9.03 0.42 -8.18
C THR A 11 -7.93 0.49 -9.23
N ALA A 12 -7.22 -0.60 -9.44
CA ALA A 12 -6.12 -0.66 -10.39
C ALA A 12 -6.58 -0.38 -11.83
N ILE A 13 -5.72 0.30 -12.59
CA ILE A 13 -5.79 0.47 -14.04
C ILE A 13 -4.60 -0.28 -14.64
N PRO A 14 -4.73 -1.60 -14.91
CA PRO A 14 -3.58 -2.44 -15.20
C PRO A 14 -3.00 -2.19 -16.59
N ASN A 15 -1.67 -2.18 -16.65
CA ASN A 15 -0.90 -2.21 -17.88
C ASN A 15 0.24 -3.23 -17.71
N GLU A 16 0.12 -4.38 -18.37
CA GLU A 16 1.06 -5.49 -18.22
C GLU A 16 2.47 -5.17 -18.74
N GLU A 17 2.56 -4.44 -19.85
CA GLU A 17 3.85 -4.04 -20.42
C GLU A 17 4.61 -3.13 -19.45
N MET A 18 3.93 -2.08 -18.96
CA MET A 18 4.51 -1.17 -17.97
C MET A 18 4.85 -1.88 -16.67
N TYR A 19 4.03 -2.84 -16.23
CA TYR A 19 4.29 -3.63 -15.03
C TYR A 19 5.61 -4.40 -15.13
N TRP A 20 5.77 -5.18 -16.21
CA TRP A 20 6.95 -6.01 -16.41
C TRP A 20 8.21 -5.18 -16.61
N GLU A 21 8.12 -4.07 -17.34
CA GLU A 21 9.24 -3.13 -17.48
C GLU A 21 9.70 -2.57 -16.12
N ARG A 22 8.74 -2.17 -15.28
CA ARG A 22 9.01 -1.58 -13.96
C ARG A 22 9.70 -2.54 -12.99
N VAL A 23 9.34 -3.82 -12.99
CA VAL A 23 9.88 -4.83 -12.06
C VAL A 23 11.15 -5.51 -12.58
N ASN A 24 11.49 -5.33 -13.86
CA ASN A 24 12.56 -6.03 -14.56
C ASN A 24 13.90 -6.03 -13.79
N ARG A 25 14.32 -4.87 -13.25
CA ARG A 25 15.59 -4.72 -12.51
C ARG A 25 15.59 -5.39 -11.13
N SER A 26 14.42 -5.80 -10.63
CA SER A 26 14.26 -6.46 -9.34
C SER A 26 14.16 -7.98 -9.47
N LEU A 27 13.95 -8.51 -10.68
CA LEU A 27 13.73 -9.93 -10.92
C LEU A 27 14.87 -10.80 -10.42
N GLY A 28 16.13 -10.33 -10.52
CA GLY A 28 17.30 -11.08 -10.03
C GLY A 28 17.25 -11.46 -8.55
N TRP A 29 16.51 -10.73 -7.71
CA TRP A 29 16.32 -11.06 -6.30
C TRP A 29 15.33 -12.20 -6.06
N LEU A 30 14.59 -12.59 -7.08
CA LEU A 30 13.50 -13.57 -6.99
C LEU A 30 13.90 -14.96 -7.47
N GLY A 31 15.14 -15.19 -7.89
CA GLY A 31 15.62 -16.53 -8.22
C GLY A 31 16.77 -16.52 -9.20
N ASP A 32 17.38 -17.69 -9.39
CA ASP A 32 18.58 -17.83 -10.20
C ASP A 32 18.25 -18.07 -11.68
N THR A 33 17.03 -18.56 -11.97
CA THR A 33 16.53 -18.79 -13.33
C THR A 33 15.42 -17.81 -13.70
N LYS A 34 15.32 -17.43 -14.99
CA LYS A 34 14.21 -16.59 -15.50
C LYS A 34 12.82 -17.14 -15.14
N GLN A 35 12.67 -18.46 -15.14
CA GLN A 35 11.40 -19.11 -14.81
C GLN A 35 11.04 -18.93 -13.33
N GLU A 36 12.00 -19.09 -12.42
CA GLU A 36 11.77 -18.86 -10.99
C GLU A 36 11.45 -17.39 -10.70
N GLN A 37 12.20 -16.48 -11.32
CA GLN A 37 12.00 -15.04 -11.18
C GLN A 37 10.58 -14.65 -11.59
N HIS A 38 10.15 -15.07 -12.79
CA HIS A 38 8.81 -14.83 -13.30
C HIS A 38 7.73 -15.44 -12.39
N ASN A 39 7.89 -16.70 -11.98
CA ASN A 39 6.93 -17.38 -11.12
C ASN A 39 6.78 -16.72 -9.74
N LYS A 40 7.87 -16.27 -9.13
CA LYS A 40 7.83 -15.55 -7.84
C LYS A 40 7.32 -14.12 -8.00
N GLN A 41 7.62 -13.44 -9.10
CA GLN A 41 7.04 -12.12 -9.39
C GLN A 41 5.53 -12.21 -9.60
N GLU A 42 5.03 -13.23 -10.31
CA GLU A 42 3.59 -13.51 -10.43
C GLU A 42 2.94 -13.78 -9.06
N LYS A 43 3.63 -14.45 -8.14
CA LYS A 43 3.12 -14.58 -6.75
C LYS A 43 3.03 -13.21 -6.05
N LEU A 44 4.05 -12.36 -6.18
CA LEU A 44 4.03 -11.00 -5.62
C LEU A 44 2.96 -10.11 -6.27
N LYS A 45 2.72 -10.27 -7.57
CA LYS A 45 1.66 -9.56 -8.31
C LYS A 45 0.28 -9.85 -7.72
N ASN A 46 0.00 -11.11 -7.42
CA ASN A 46 -1.33 -11.59 -7.04
C ASN A 46 -1.59 -11.63 -5.52
N VAL A 47 -0.55 -11.52 -4.68
CA VAL A 47 -0.70 -11.52 -3.22
C VAL A 47 -1.48 -10.28 -2.74
N VAL A 48 -2.23 -10.44 -1.66
CA VAL A 48 -2.86 -9.34 -0.91
C VAL A 48 -2.08 -9.12 0.38
N ILE A 49 -1.60 -7.90 0.61
CA ILE A 49 -0.84 -7.55 1.82
C ILE A 49 -1.62 -6.53 2.65
N GLY A 50 -1.83 -6.86 3.92
CA GLY A 50 -2.36 -5.94 4.92
C GLY A 50 -1.24 -5.22 5.67
N ILE A 51 -1.31 -3.90 5.75
CA ILE A 51 -0.42 -3.07 6.58
C ILE A 51 -1.24 -2.47 7.70
N ALA A 52 -0.95 -2.98 8.90
CA ALA A 52 -1.47 -2.45 10.14
C ALA A 52 -0.58 -1.29 10.60
N GLY A 53 -1.01 -0.07 10.31
CA GLY A 53 -0.38 1.17 10.73
C GLY A 53 0.47 1.72 9.59
N THR A 54 0.17 2.96 9.19
CA THR A 54 0.78 3.69 8.07
C THR A 54 1.64 4.87 8.54
N GLY A 55 2.19 4.75 9.74
CA GLY A 55 3.18 5.69 10.27
C GLY A 55 4.54 5.62 9.55
N GLY A 56 5.63 5.98 10.22
CA GLY A 56 6.95 6.15 9.57
C GLY A 56 7.44 4.93 8.78
N ILE A 57 7.24 3.71 9.29
CA ILE A 57 7.65 2.46 8.63
C ILE A 57 6.58 1.99 7.65
N GLY A 58 5.34 1.86 8.11
CA GLY A 58 4.25 1.29 7.31
C GLY A 58 3.92 2.10 6.05
N GLY A 59 3.97 3.43 6.14
CA GLY A 59 3.76 4.31 4.98
C GLY A 59 4.84 4.12 3.91
N GLN A 60 6.10 3.99 4.32
CA GLN A 60 7.20 3.70 3.37
C GLN A 60 7.11 2.27 2.82
N LEU A 61 6.72 1.30 3.65
CA LEU A 61 6.56 -0.08 3.25
C LEU A 61 5.49 -0.22 2.15
N ALA A 62 4.34 0.47 2.28
CA ALA A 62 3.28 0.46 1.27
C ALA A 62 3.83 0.84 -0.12
N GLN A 63 4.55 1.96 -0.22
CA GLN A 63 5.15 2.40 -1.49
C GLN A 63 6.23 1.42 -1.99
N ARG A 64 7.06 0.88 -1.10
CA ARG A 64 8.10 -0.10 -1.48
C ARG A 64 7.50 -1.38 -2.04
N LEU A 65 6.46 -1.92 -1.41
CA LEU A 65 5.76 -3.11 -1.88
C LEU A 65 5.16 -2.89 -3.27
N VAL A 66 4.49 -1.75 -3.49
CA VAL A 66 3.98 -1.40 -4.82
C VAL A 66 5.11 -1.32 -5.82
N ARG A 67 6.22 -0.65 -5.50
CA ARG A 67 7.42 -0.57 -6.37
C ARG A 67 7.99 -1.95 -6.71
N MET A 68 7.95 -2.90 -5.78
CA MET A 68 8.35 -4.31 -5.99
C MET A 68 7.34 -5.14 -6.79
N GLY A 69 6.18 -4.57 -7.15
CA GLY A 69 5.20 -5.21 -8.02
C GLY A 69 4.00 -5.83 -7.30
N VAL A 70 3.77 -5.54 -6.02
CA VAL A 70 2.52 -5.90 -5.34
C VAL A 70 1.37 -5.07 -5.89
N ARG A 71 0.28 -5.72 -6.29
CA ARG A 71 -0.91 -5.05 -6.84
C ARG A 71 -2.12 -4.98 -5.90
N ASN A 72 -2.06 -5.57 -4.71
CA ASN A 72 -3.20 -5.56 -3.80
C ASN A 72 -2.75 -5.23 -2.36
N LEU A 73 -3.16 -4.05 -1.89
CA LEU A 73 -2.89 -3.57 -0.53
C LEU A 73 -4.17 -3.33 0.27
N LYS A 74 -4.10 -3.63 1.56
CA LYS A 74 -5.07 -3.22 2.58
C LYS A 74 -4.34 -2.37 3.62
N LEU A 75 -4.76 -1.13 3.80
CA LEU A 75 -4.14 -0.20 4.75
C LEU A 75 -5.10 0.12 5.89
N ALA A 76 -4.62 0.13 7.13
CA ALA A 76 -5.42 0.58 8.25
C ALA A 76 -4.59 1.44 9.21
N ASP A 77 -5.12 2.59 9.59
CA ASP A 77 -4.50 3.47 10.58
C ASP A 77 -5.57 4.37 11.22
N PRO A 78 -5.73 4.35 12.55
CA PRO A 78 -6.71 5.17 13.25
C PRO A 78 -6.29 6.63 13.41
N ASP A 79 -5.02 6.95 13.18
CA ASP A 79 -4.48 8.27 13.47
C ASP A 79 -4.60 9.23 12.28
N THR A 80 -4.35 10.51 12.56
CA THR A 80 -4.14 11.56 11.57
C THR A 80 -2.70 12.08 11.63
N PHE A 81 -2.24 12.75 10.59
CA PHE A 81 -0.93 13.40 10.61
C PHE A 81 -0.94 14.65 11.51
N ASP A 82 0.14 14.81 12.26
CA ASP A 82 0.40 15.93 13.17
C ASP A 82 1.78 16.54 12.86
N ILE A 83 2.02 17.80 13.24
CA ILE A 83 3.30 18.50 13.05
C ILE A 83 4.46 17.68 13.61
N SER A 84 4.27 17.03 14.77
CA SER A 84 5.25 16.15 15.41
C SER A 84 5.64 14.93 14.56
N ASN A 85 4.93 14.65 13.46
CA ASN A 85 5.18 13.52 12.56
C ASN A 85 6.10 13.89 11.38
N MET A 86 6.25 15.19 11.09
CA MET A 86 7.01 15.71 9.93
C MET A 86 8.49 15.31 9.97
N ASN A 87 9.04 14.99 11.14
CA ASN A 87 10.43 14.58 11.29
C ASN A 87 10.73 13.14 10.80
N ARG A 88 9.70 12.32 10.52
CA ARG A 88 9.91 10.88 10.24
C ARG A 88 8.87 10.19 9.36
N GLN A 89 7.72 10.81 9.10
CA GLN A 89 6.64 10.17 8.34
C GLN A 89 6.46 10.86 7.00
N MET A 90 6.57 10.10 5.92
CA MET A 90 6.64 10.64 4.55
C MET A 90 5.35 11.35 4.08
N GLY A 91 4.18 11.01 4.62
CA GLY A 91 2.93 11.72 4.34
C GLY A 91 2.64 12.91 5.26
N ALA A 92 3.55 13.25 6.19
CA ALA A 92 3.36 14.37 7.10
C ALA A 92 3.95 15.66 6.50
N ASP A 93 3.08 16.47 5.89
CA ASP A 93 3.38 17.83 5.44
C ASP A 93 2.23 18.79 5.79
N LEU A 94 2.41 20.08 5.49
CA LEU A 94 1.41 21.12 5.80
C LEU A 94 0.04 20.90 5.12
N GLN A 95 0.00 20.20 3.98
CA GLN A 95 -1.24 19.90 3.25
C GLN A 95 -1.99 18.69 3.86
N HIS A 96 -1.28 17.86 4.62
CA HIS A 96 -1.78 16.60 5.16
C HIS A 96 -2.02 16.61 6.67
N ILE A 97 -1.64 17.66 7.40
CA ILE A 97 -1.97 17.79 8.83
C ILE A 97 -3.49 17.67 9.05
N GLY A 98 -3.88 16.83 10.02
CA GLY A 98 -5.28 16.53 10.35
C GLY A 98 -5.96 15.51 9.42
N LYS A 99 -5.33 15.10 8.32
CA LYS A 99 -5.85 14.03 7.45
C LYS A 99 -5.45 12.65 7.97
N ASN A 100 -6.28 11.64 7.68
CA ASN A 100 -6.02 10.27 8.12
C ASN A 100 -4.75 9.72 7.44
N LYS A 101 -3.90 9.03 8.20
CA LYS A 101 -2.63 8.53 7.68
C LYS A 101 -2.82 7.48 6.58
N ALA A 102 -3.75 6.56 6.75
CA ALA A 102 -3.99 5.50 5.78
C ALA A 102 -4.58 6.05 4.47
N GLU A 103 -5.44 7.06 4.55
CA GLU A 103 -5.97 7.78 3.38
C GLU A 103 -4.86 8.43 2.56
N VAL A 104 -4.02 9.25 3.20
CA VAL A 104 -2.92 9.96 2.52
C VAL A 104 -1.90 8.98 1.96
N VAL A 105 -1.52 7.95 2.73
CA VAL A 105 -0.58 6.92 2.23
C VAL A 105 -1.19 6.15 1.05
N ALA A 106 -2.49 5.86 1.06
CA ALA A 106 -3.17 5.22 -0.07
C ALA A 106 -3.10 6.09 -1.33
N GLU A 107 -3.42 7.39 -1.21
CA GLU A 107 -3.35 8.35 -2.31
C GLU A 107 -1.95 8.46 -2.91
N MET A 108 -0.94 8.68 -2.05
CA MET A 108 0.46 8.79 -2.48
C MET A 108 0.97 7.51 -3.14
N THR A 109 0.56 6.34 -2.60
CA THR A 109 0.98 5.04 -3.11
C THR A 109 0.31 4.72 -4.45
N TYR A 110 -0.98 5.01 -4.58
CA TYR A 110 -1.72 4.79 -5.82
C TYR A 110 -1.15 5.63 -6.97
N SER A 111 -0.82 6.89 -6.70
CA SER A 111 -0.25 7.86 -7.67
C SER A 111 1.09 7.43 -8.28
N LEU A 112 1.76 6.40 -7.75
CA LEU A 112 3.04 5.92 -8.29
C LEU A 112 2.91 5.24 -9.67
N ASN A 113 1.82 4.51 -9.92
CA ASN A 113 1.63 3.78 -11.18
C ASN A 113 0.17 3.39 -11.49
N HIS A 114 -0.79 3.68 -10.61
CA HIS A 114 -2.21 3.31 -10.72
C HIS A 114 -2.51 1.81 -10.94
N ASP A 115 -1.50 0.93 -10.90
CA ASP A 115 -1.61 -0.51 -11.16
C ASP A 115 -1.72 -1.31 -9.84
N VAL A 116 -2.36 -0.70 -8.84
CA VAL A 116 -2.54 -1.29 -7.50
C VAL A 116 -3.95 -1.02 -7.01
N ASN A 117 -4.61 -2.08 -6.53
CA ASN A 117 -5.82 -1.97 -5.73
C ASN A 117 -5.43 -1.63 -4.29
N ILE A 118 -5.98 -0.55 -3.75
CA ILE A 118 -5.75 -0.15 -2.36
C ILE A 118 -7.10 0.01 -1.68
N ASP A 119 -7.31 -0.80 -0.65
CA ASP A 119 -8.46 -0.73 0.25
C ASP A 119 -7.97 -0.15 1.58
N PHE A 120 -8.52 0.98 2.03
CA PHE A 120 -8.07 1.58 3.28
C PHE A 120 -9.17 1.84 4.30
N HIS A 121 -8.79 1.76 5.57
CA HIS A 121 -9.65 1.93 6.72
C HIS A 121 -9.06 2.95 7.70
N SER A 122 -9.83 3.98 8.05
CA SER A 122 -9.46 4.94 9.10
C SER A 122 -9.59 4.39 10.52
N PHE A 123 -9.75 3.07 10.68
CA PHE A 123 -9.92 2.38 11.95
C PHE A 123 -9.53 0.91 11.82
N TRP A 124 -9.21 0.29 12.96
CA TRP A 124 -9.01 -1.15 13.04
C TRP A 124 -10.36 -1.88 12.97
N ARG A 125 -10.53 -2.75 11.97
CA ARG A 125 -11.70 -3.63 11.88
C ARG A 125 -11.26 -5.08 11.89
N MET A 126 -11.38 -5.75 13.04
CA MET A 126 -11.36 -7.21 13.05
C MET A 126 -12.71 -7.71 12.54
N ARG A 127 -12.71 -8.44 11.43
CA ARG A 127 -13.85 -9.29 11.07
C ARG A 127 -13.66 -10.61 11.82
N TYR A 128 -14.51 -10.86 12.81
CA TYR A 128 -14.72 -12.22 13.30
C TYR A 128 -15.67 -12.89 12.31
N GLU A 129 -15.13 -13.76 11.45
CA GLU A 129 -15.95 -14.75 10.76
C GLU A 129 -15.98 -15.98 11.66
N TYR A 130 -17.08 -16.16 12.40
CA TYR A 130 -17.42 -17.48 12.90
C TYR A 130 -17.70 -18.36 11.68
N LYS A 131 -16.74 -19.22 11.34
CA LYS A 131 -17.01 -20.36 10.47
C LYS A 131 -17.91 -21.30 11.27
N ASN A 132 -19.21 -21.24 11.01
CA ASN A 132 -20.13 -22.33 11.35
C ASN A 132 -19.85 -23.54 10.46
#